data_AF-A0A928TM01-F1
#
_entry.id   AF-A0A928TM01-F1
#
_cell.length_a   1.000
_cell.length_b   1.000
_cell.length_c   1.000
_cell.angle_alpha   90.00
_cell.angle_beta   90.00
_cell.angle_gamma   90.00
#
_symmetry.space_group_name_H-M   'P 1'
#
loop_
_entity.id
_entity.type
_entity.pdbx_description
1 polymer ?
#
loop_
_entity_poly.entity_id
_entity_poly.type
_entity_poly.pdbx_seq_one_letter_code
_entity_poly.pdbx_strand_id
1 'polypeptide(L)' 'MPAEDRFDDELDGGAPDLGPDERDLDLMDGTWEERYYSGRMRQRDWQGVYVGLALLALMGLVIPALVVLFR' A
#
# COMPACT_ATOMS: atom_id res chain seq x y z
N MET A 1 9.81 59.80 -22.87
CA MET A 1 10.32 58.48 -22.45
C MET A 1 11.31 58.73 -21.33
N PRO A 2 11.16 58.03 -20.20
CA PRO A 2 11.44 56.60 -20.14
C PRO A 2 10.22 55.77 -19.72
N ALA A 3 10.14 54.57 -20.30
CA ALA A 3 9.08 53.59 -20.13
C ALA A 3 9.71 52.32 -19.52
N GLU A 4 10.34 52.47 -18.36
CA GLU A 4 11.21 51.42 -17.80
C GLU A 4 10.82 51.01 -16.37
N ASP A 5 9.98 51.77 -15.66
CA ASP A 5 9.55 51.45 -14.28
C ASP A 5 8.20 50.70 -14.20
N ARG A 6 7.80 49.93 -15.22
CA ARG A 6 6.51 49.21 -15.23
C ARG A 6 6.66 47.71 -15.49
N PHE A 7 7.69 47.07 -14.94
CA PHE A 7 7.87 45.62 -15.06
C PHE A 7 8.01 44.89 -13.71
N ASP A 8 7.81 45.56 -12.57
CA ASP A 8 8.09 44.94 -11.27
C ASP A 8 6.82 44.63 -10.42
N ASP A 9 5.62 45.03 -10.85
CA ASP A 9 4.36 44.87 -10.08
C ASP A 9 3.44 43.73 -10.58
N GLU A 10 3.84 42.96 -11.59
CA GLU A 10 2.99 41.92 -12.21
C GLU A 10 3.49 40.48 -11.93
N LEU A 11 4.05 40.25 -10.74
CA LEU A 11 4.40 38.91 -10.24
C LEU A 11 3.61 38.50 -8.99
N ASP A 12 2.60 39.29 -8.57
CA ASP A 12 1.85 39.04 -7.32
C ASP A 12 0.33 38.86 -7.57
N GLY A 13 -0.03 38.23 -8.68
CA GLY A 13 -1.40 38.18 -9.20
C GLY A 13 -1.91 36.81 -9.63
N GLY A 14 -1.43 35.71 -9.02
CA GLY A 14 -1.97 34.37 -9.27
C GLY A 14 -1.05 33.42 -10.01
N ALA A 15 0.24 33.46 -9.73
CA ALA A 15 1.04 32.25 -9.94
C ALA A 15 0.42 31.13 -9.10
N PRO A 16 0.07 29.96 -9.68
CA PRO A 16 -0.35 28.83 -8.87
C PRO A 16 0.76 28.55 -7.86
N ASP A 17 0.39 28.34 -6.61
CA ASP A 17 1.32 27.86 -5.60
C ASP A 17 1.96 26.57 -6.13
N LEU A 18 3.21 26.68 -6.60
CA LEU A 18 4.05 25.56 -7.05
C LEU A 18 4.80 24.94 -5.87
N GLY A 19 4.40 25.30 -4.64
CA GLY A 19 4.86 24.63 -3.44
C GLY A 19 4.61 23.12 -3.52
N PRO A 20 5.35 22.33 -2.72
CA PRO A 20 5.15 20.90 -2.63
C PRO A 20 3.67 20.60 -2.39
N ASP A 21 3.07 19.81 -3.29
CA ASP A 21 1.68 19.42 -3.11
C ASP A 21 1.56 18.44 -1.92
N GLU A 22 0.34 18.09 -1.52
CA GLU A 22 0.11 17.16 -0.41
C GLU A 22 0.84 15.82 -0.58
N ARG A 23 1.12 15.43 -1.83
CA ARG A 23 1.82 14.19 -2.16
C ARG A 23 3.33 14.35 -2.05
N ASP A 24 3.87 15.51 -2.41
CA ASP A 24 5.29 15.83 -2.22
C ASP A 24 5.62 15.95 -0.73
N LEU A 25 4.70 16.50 0.07
CA LEU A 25 4.82 16.54 1.53
C LEU A 25 4.81 15.13 2.12
N ASP A 26 3.91 14.25 1.67
CA ASP A 26 3.83 12.83 2.04
C ASP A 26 5.11 12.04 1.67
N LEU A 27 5.79 12.48 0.61
CA LEU A 27 7.07 11.91 0.16
C LEU A 27 8.25 12.41 1.01
N MET A 28 8.21 13.66 1.47
CA MET A 28 9.27 14.25 2.28
C MET A 28 9.15 13.92 3.77
N ASP A 29 7.95 13.70 4.27
CA ASP A 29 7.68 13.39 5.69
C ASP A 29 7.72 11.88 6.00
N GLY A 30 7.75 11.03 4.97
CA GLY A 30 7.79 9.58 5.10
C GLY A 30 6.50 8.98 5.67
N THR A 31 5.43 9.76 5.81
CA THR A 31 4.14 9.26 6.33
C THR A 31 3.45 8.32 5.33
N TRP A 32 3.84 8.37 4.05
CA TRP A 32 3.46 7.38 3.04
C TRP A 32 4.06 6.02 3.37
N GLU A 33 5.36 5.98 3.65
CA GLU A 33 6.10 4.77 3.99
C GLU A 33 5.61 4.23 5.33
N GLU A 34 5.35 5.11 6.28
CA GLU A 34 4.73 4.74 7.54
C GLU A 34 3.33 4.16 7.29
N ARG A 35 2.45 4.74 6.48
CA ARG A 35 1.12 4.13 6.19
C ARG A 35 1.20 2.84 5.37
N TYR A 36 2.15 2.73 4.45
CA TYR A 36 2.32 1.59 3.56
C TYR A 36 3.01 0.41 4.26
N TYR A 37 4.01 0.69 5.10
CA TYR A 37 4.82 -0.29 5.84
C TYR A 37 4.47 -0.44 7.33
N SER A 38 3.69 0.45 7.94
CA SER A 38 3.18 0.32 9.34
C SER A 38 2.38 -0.95 9.54
N GLY A 39 2.11 -1.68 8.46
CA GLY A 39 1.60 -3.02 8.56
C GLY A 39 0.30 -2.95 9.30
N ARG A 40 -0.68 -2.19 8.76
CA ARG A 40 -2.11 -2.34 9.11
C ARG A 40 -2.31 -3.82 9.30
N MET A 41 -2.39 -4.19 10.57
CA MET A 41 -2.02 -5.52 11.04
C MET A 41 -2.84 -6.49 10.23
N ARG A 42 -2.17 -7.19 9.32
CA ARG A 42 -2.75 -8.29 8.58
C ARG A 42 -2.97 -9.34 9.65
N GLN A 43 -4.11 -9.25 10.34
CA GLN A 43 -4.55 -10.24 11.32
C GLN A 43 -4.40 -11.55 10.58
N ARG A 44 -3.41 -12.34 11.02
CA ARG A 44 -3.16 -13.63 10.42
C ARG A 44 -4.44 -14.41 10.64
N ASP A 45 -5.13 -14.74 9.54
CA ASP A 45 -6.31 -15.57 9.62
C ASP A 45 -5.88 -16.99 10.01
N TRP A 46 -5.87 -17.23 11.32
CA TRP A 46 -5.53 -18.53 11.89
C TRP A 46 -6.57 -19.59 11.52
N GLN A 47 -7.82 -19.21 11.27
CA GLN A 47 -8.85 -20.15 10.82
C GLN A 47 -8.48 -20.72 9.44
N GLY A 48 -8.09 -19.86 8.49
CA GLY A 48 -7.61 -20.31 7.19
C GLY A 48 -6.40 -21.26 7.30
N VAL A 49 -5.45 -20.95 8.19
CA VAL A 49 -4.28 -21.80 8.45
C VAL A 49 -4.69 -23.16 9.02
N TYR A 50 -5.56 -23.18 10.03
CA TYR A 50 -6.01 -24.43 10.66
C TYR A 50 -6.83 -25.29 9.69
N VAL A 51 -7.69 -24.69 8.85
CA VAL A 51 -8.43 -25.41 7.82
C VAL A 51 -7.48 -26.04 6.81
N GLY A 52 -6.47 -25.30 6.36
CA GLY A 52 -5.44 -25.84 5.46
C GLY A 52 -4.70 -27.04 6.05
N LEU A 53 -4.28 -26.94 7.32
CA LEU A 53 -3.63 -28.05 8.03
C LEU A 53 -4.56 -29.24 8.24
N ALA A 54 -5.83 -29.00 8.57
CA ALA A 54 -6.83 -30.07 8.73
C ALA A 54 -7.07 -30.83 7.42
N LEU A 55 -7.18 -30.11 6.29
CA LEU A 55 -7.32 -30.73 4.97
C LEU A 55 -6.07 -31.53 4.59
N LEU A 56 -4.87 -31.01 4.86
CA LEU A 56 -3.62 -31.71 4.60
C LEU A 56 -3.54 -33.04 5.38
N ALA A 57 -3.85 -33.00 6.69
CA ALA A 57 -3.88 -34.18 7.54
C ALA A 57 -4.95 -35.19 7.08
N LEU A 58 -6.14 -34.70 6.72
CA LEU A 58 -7.23 -35.53 6.20
C LEU A 58 -6.81 -36.24 4.91
N MET A 59 -6.21 -35.53 3.95
CA MET A 59 -5.72 -36.14 2.71
C MET A 59 -4.64 -37.19 2.98
N GLY A 60 -3.75 -36.95 3.94
CA GLY A 60 -2.73 -37.91 4.38
C GLY A 60 -3.31 -39.23 4.91
N LEU A 61 -4.54 -39.22 5.44
CA LEU A 61 -5.24 -40.42 5.89
C LEU A 61 -6.14 -41.03 4.80
N VAL A 62 -6.87 -40.19 4.07
CA VAL A 62 -7.85 -40.62 3.07
C VAL A 62 -7.18 -41.24 1.86
N ILE A 63 -6.11 -40.64 1.32
CA ILE A 63 -5.41 -41.15 0.13
C ILE A 63 -4.92 -42.60 0.34
N PRO A 64 -4.14 -42.94 1.38
CA PRO A 64 -3.70 -44.32 1.56
C PRO A 64 -4.86 -45.28 1.80
N ALA A 65 -5.93 -44.86 2.49
CA ALA A 65 -7.12 -45.68 2.68
C ALA A 65 -7.81 -46.02 1.34
N LEU A 66 -7.93 -45.04 0.43
CA LEU A 66 -8.46 -45.27 -0.91
C LEU A 66 -7.54 -46.15 -1.75
N VAL A 67 -6.22 -45.95 -1.67
CA VAL A 67 -5.24 -46.81 -2.36
C VAL A 67 -5.37 -48.26 -1.91
N VAL A 68 -5.55 -48.51 -0.61
CA VAL A 68 -5.77 -49.87 -0.08
C VAL A 68 -7.12 -50.44 -0.53
N LEU A 69 -8.18 -49.62 -0.56
CA LEU A 69 -9.53 -50.07 -0.94
C LEU A 69 -9.65 -50.43 -2.42
N PHE A 70 -8.95 -49.71 -3.30
CA PHE A 70 -9.00 -49.89 -4.76
C PHE A 70 -7.85 -50.71 -5.34
N ARG A 71 -6.91 -51.17 -4.51
CA ARG A 71 -5.88 -52.14 -4.90
C ARG A 71 -6.47 -53.54 -5.00
#